data_AF-A0A963EAZ9-F1
#
_entry.id   AF-A0A963EAZ9-F1
#
_cell.length_a   1.000
_cell.length_b   1.000
_cell.length_c   1.000
_cell.angle_alpha   90.00
_cell.angle_beta   90.00
_cell.angle_gamma   90.00
#
_symmetry.space_group_name_H-M   'P 1'
#
loop_
_entity.id
_entity.type
_entity.pdbx_description
1 polymer ?
#
loop_
_entity_poly.entity_id
_entity_poly.type
_entity_poly.pdbx_seq_one_letter_code
_entity_poly.pdbx_strand_id
1 'polypeptide(L)'
;MNDKNHHDWDPNFTSRTPLLGQFHVVIQGEGQWPQVADYHRASQQPLLTHSNLSVHFNEMKHVADNYEKVIYETGMVPTRPRHWHDYFNALAWLNFPKTKAIINYLQYHALTTRTIKQRSPLENMLTLFDENGAIVCTKDAKLLDLLRNHDWLSLFYEHAERVQQALQVTIFGHSLHEKALSPYLGMTAHCLL
;
A
#
# COMPACT_ATOMS: atom_id res chain seq x y z
N MET A 1 12.53 -1.29 -26.63
CA MET A 1 11.79 -2.06 -25.61
C MET A 1 10.44 -1.40 -25.50
N ASN A 2 9.38 -2.05 -25.96
CA ASN A 2 8.06 -1.44 -26.08
C ASN A 2 7.52 -1.07 -24.69
N ASP A 3 7.24 0.22 -24.54
CA ASP A 3 6.46 0.83 -23.49
C ASP A 3 5.09 0.11 -23.44
N LYS A 4 4.95 -0.90 -22.59
CA LYS A 4 3.63 -1.47 -22.31
C LYS A 4 2.88 -0.38 -21.57
N ASN A 5 1.86 0.20 -22.20
CA ASN A 5 0.94 1.14 -21.60
C ASN A 5 0.64 0.71 -20.16
N HIS A 6 1.18 1.45 -19.18
CA HIS A 6 0.89 1.25 -17.76
C HIS A 6 -0.59 1.47 -17.41
N HIS A 7 -1.43 1.77 -18.40
CA HIS A 7 -2.85 2.00 -18.28
C HIS A 7 -3.72 0.76 -18.58
N ASP A 8 -3.16 -0.28 -19.19
CA ASP A 8 -3.92 -1.48 -19.51
C ASP A 8 -4.01 -2.42 -18.30
N TRP A 9 -5.16 -3.06 -18.14
CA TRP A 9 -5.38 -4.06 -17.11
C TRP A 9 -4.54 -5.30 -17.39
N ASP A 10 -3.91 -5.84 -16.35
CA ASP A 10 -3.21 -7.12 -16.40
C ASP A 10 -3.72 -8.03 -15.28
N PRO A 11 -4.51 -9.07 -15.58
CA PRO A 11 -5.03 -9.97 -14.55
C PRO A 11 -3.93 -10.81 -13.87
N ASN A 12 -2.73 -10.89 -14.47
CA ASN A 12 -1.60 -11.67 -13.96
C ASN A 12 -0.51 -10.79 -13.32
N PHE A 13 -0.83 -9.53 -12.98
CA PHE A 13 0.16 -8.58 -12.46
C PHE A 13 0.95 -9.11 -11.23
N THR A 14 0.33 -9.95 -10.40
CA THR A 14 0.93 -10.56 -9.20
C THR A 14 2.15 -11.44 -9.50
N SER A 15 2.24 -11.97 -10.73
CA SER A 15 3.35 -12.80 -11.21
C SER A 15 4.50 -12.02 -11.85
N ARG A 16 4.35 -10.70 -12.05
CA ARG A 16 5.39 -9.88 -12.71
C ARG A 16 6.65 -9.78 -11.87
N THR A 17 6.50 -9.65 -10.57
CA THR A 17 7.62 -9.53 -9.62
C THR A 17 7.26 -10.19 -8.29
N PRO A 18 8.25 -10.68 -7.51
CA PRO A 18 8.00 -11.19 -6.16
C PRO A 18 7.35 -10.15 -5.22
N LEU A 19 7.52 -8.85 -5.49
CA LEU A 19 6.92 -7.76 -4.71
C LEU A 19 5.40 -7.72 -4.86
N LEU A 20 4.87 -8.13 -6.02
CA LEU A 20 3.44 -8.14 -6.31
C LEU A 20 2.77 -9.48 -5.95
N GLY A 21 3.55 -10.49 -5.56
CA GLY A 21 3.06 -11.82 -5.21
C GLY A 21 2.63 -11.97 -3.74
N GLN A 22 2.62 -10.88 -2.95
CA GLN A 22 2.45 -10.91 -1.49
C GLN A 22 0.99 -10.77 -1.02
N PHE A 23 0.05 -10.51 -1.93
CA PHE A 23 -1.35 -10.29 -1.58
C PHE A 23 -2.07 -11.60 -1.24
N HIS A 24 -2.82 -11.61 -0.13
CA HIS A 24 -3.71 -12.71 0.24
C HIS A 24 -5.08 -12.58 -0.44
N VAL A 25 -5.53 -11.34 -0.61
CA VAL A 25 -6.76 -10.98 -1.33
C VAL A 25 -6.39 -10.17 -2.56
N VAL A 26 -6.89 -10.59 -3.72
CA VAL A 26 -6.72 -9.90 -5.00
C VAL A 26 -8.09 -9.67 -5.62
N ILE A 27 -8.33 -8.46 -6.11
CA ILE A 27 -9.56 -8.11 -6.82
C ILE A 27 -9.38 -8.52 -8.28
N GLN A 28 -10.26 -9.39 -8.77
CA GLN A 28 -10.24 -9.87 -10.16
C GLN A 28 -11.38 -9.22 -10.95
N GLY A 29 -11.05 -8.68 -12.12
CA GLY A 29 -12.02 -8.21 -13.11
C GLY A 29 -12.04 -9.21 -14.26
N GLU A 30 -13.23 -9.58 -14.74
CA GLU A 30 -13.48 -10.64 -15.74
C GLU A 30 -12.83 -10.33 -17.11
N GLY A 31 -11.51 -10.41 -17.21
CA GLY A 31 -10.73 -10.06 -18.40
C GLY A 31 -10.60 -8.55 -18.67
N GLN A 32 -11.13 -7.70 -17.79
CA GLN A 32 -11.13 -6.25 -17.90
C GLN A 32 -10.80 -5.61 -16.55
N TRP A 33 -10.61 -4.29 -16.56
CA TRP A 33 -10.45 -3.51 -15.33
C TRP A 33 -11.58 -3.81 -14.33
N PRO A 34 -11.24 -4.16 -13.07
CA PRO A 34 -12.23 -4.42 -12.05
C PRO A 34 -13.13 -3.20 -11.79
N GLN A 35 -14.43 -3.46 -11.65
CA GLN A 35 -15.43 -2.47 -11.30
C GLN A 35 -15.62 -2.42 -9.79
N VAL A 36 -16.19 -1.35 -9.24
CA VAL A 36 -16.43 -1.19 -7.79
C VAL A 36 -17.12 -2.41 -7.16
N ALA A 37 -18.05 -3.04 -7.89
CA ALA A 37 -18.73 -4.26 -7.43
C ALA A 37 -17.77 -5.43 -7.16
N ASP A 38 -16.68 -5.55 -7.92
CA ASP A 38 -15.65 -6.58 -7.73
C ASP A 38 -14.84 -6.34 -6.45
N TYR A 39 -14.66 -5.07 -6.05
CA TYR A 39 -13.94 -4.68 -4.84
C TYR A 39 -14.74 -5.11 -3.61
N HIS A 40 -16.06 -4.87 -3.62
CA HIS A 40 -16.95 -5.34 -2.54
C HIS A 40 -17.01 -6.87 -2.47
N ARG A 41 -17.04 -7.55 -3.63
CA ARG A 41 -17.07 -9.02 -3.69
C ARG A 41 -15.78 -9.66 -3.16
N ALA A 42 -14.62 -9.02 -3.38
CA ALA A 42 -13.33 -9.50 -2.89
C ALA A 42 -13.18 -9.40 -1.36
N SER A 43 -14.02 -8.61 -0.68
CA SER A 43 -13.97 -8.45 0.76
C SER A 43 -14.44 -9.71 1.49
N GLN A 44 -13.50 -10.46 2.06
CA GLN A 44 -13.79 -11.70 2.81
C GLN A 44 -14.30 -11.45 4.23
N GLN A 45 -14.11 -10.23 4.74
CA GLN A 45 -14.53 -9.80 6.08
C GLN A 45 -15.08 -8.37 6.00
N PRO A 46 -15.89 -7.93 6.98
CA PRO A 46 -16.30 -6.53 7.08
C PRO A 46 -15.06 -5.63 7.21
N LEU A 47 -14.91 -4.68 6.29
CA LEU A 47 -13.93 -3.61 6.41
C LEU A 47 -14.57 -2.49 7.22
N LEU A 48 -13.90 -2.06 8.28
CA LEU A 48 -14.40 -1.02 9.17
C LEU A 48 -13.38 0.10 9.29
N THR A 49 -13.86 1.34 9.30
CA THR A 49 -13.06 2.48 9.78
C THR A 49 -12.84 2.36 11.29
N HIS A 50 -11.92 3.15 11.84
CA HIS A 50 -11.78 3.24 13.30
C HIS A 50 -13.05 3.80 13.98
N SER A 51 -13.88 4.55 13.25
CA SER A 51 -15.20 5.03 13.70
C SER A 51 -16.30 3.96 13.61
N ASN A 52 -15.96 2.69 13.31
CA ASN A 52 -16.87 1.56 13.13
C ASN A 52 -17.88 1.73 11.97
N LEU A 53 -17.55 2.55 10.97
CA LEU A 53 -18.33 2.64 9.74
C LEU A 53 -17.87 1.58 8.74
N SER A 54 -18.81 0.97 8.02
CA SER A 54 -18.50 0.03 6.95
C SER A 54 -17.77 0.73 5.81
N VAL A 55 -16.55 0.30 5.54
CA VAL A 55 -15.76 0.78 4.42
C VAL A 55 -16.33 0.22 3.12
N HIS A 56 -16.59 1.11 2.17
CA HIS A 56 -17.11 0.77 0.85
C HIS A 56 -16.45 1.62 -0.22
N PHE A 57 -16.10 1.00 -1.34
CA PHE A 57 -15.55 1.69 -2.50
C PHE A 57 -16.66 2.37 -3.30
N ASN A 58 -16.39 3.56 -3.82
CA ASN A 58 -17.31 4.27 -4.71
C ASN A 58 -16.55 4.91 -5.87
N GLU A 59 -17.14 4.86 -7.07
CA GLU A 59 -16.50 5.42 -8.26
C GLU A 59 -16.51 6.95 -8.20
N MET A 60 -15.34 7.57 -8.37
CA MET A 60 -15.20 9.01 -8.51
C MET A 60 -14.22 9.38 -9.61
N LYS A 61 -14.58 10.35 -10.44
CA LYS A 61 -13.72 10.81 -11.55
C LYS A 61 -12.54 11.67 -11.09
N HIS A 62 -12.62 12.22 -9.88
CA HIS A 62 -11.59 13.11 -9.32
C HIS A 62 -11.28 12.72 -7.88
N VAL A 63 -10.07 13.05 -7.43
CA VAL A 63 -9.66 12.89 -6.03
C VAL A 63 -10.55 13.79 -5.18
N ALA A 64 -11.19 13.22 -4.17
CA ALA A 64 -12.01 14.00 -3.25
C ALA A 64 -11.15 14.99 -2.46
N ASP A 65 -11.61 16.25 -2.38
CA ASP A 65 -11.06 17.20 -1.42
C ASP A 65 -11.21 16.61 0.00
N ASN A 66 -10.14 16.65 0.79
CA ASN A 66 -10.09 16.01 2.10
C ASN A 66 -10.35 14.49 2.07
N TYR A 67 -9.71 13.77 1.14
CA TYR A 67 -9.79 12.31 0.97
C TYR A 67 -9.90 11.50 2.27
N GLU A 68 -8.98 11.71 3.21
CA GLU A 68 -8.97 11.00 4.50
C GLU A 68 -10.18 11.29 5.37
N LYS A 69 -10.66 12.55 5.35
CA LYS A 69 -11.86 12.97 6.07
C LYS A 69 -13.11 12.28 5.52
N VAL A 70 -13.23 12.22 4.20
CA VAL A 70 -14.36 11.54 3.54
C VAL A 70 -14.42 10.08 3.97
N ILE A 71 -13.30 9.36 3.94
CA ILE A 71 -13.24 7.96 4.39
C ILE A 71 -13.63 7.86 5.87
N TYR A 72 -13.05 8.69 6.74
CA TYR A 72 -13.27 8.59 8.17
C TYR A 72 -14.72 8.86 8.59
N GLU A 73 -15.35 9.87 7.98
CA GLU A 73 -16.70 10.33 8.32
C GLU A 73 -17.81 9.51 7.65
N THR A 74 -17.53 8.85 6.52
CA THR A 74 -18.57 8.18 5.72
C THR A 74 -18.30 6.70 5.45
N GLY A 75 -17.08 6.22 5.65
CA GLY A 75 -16.63 4.89 5.20
C GLY A 75 -16.41 4.79 3.69
N MET A 76 -16.71 5.82 2.91
CA MET A 76 -16.55 5.79 1.46
C MET A 76 -15.09 5.98 1.06
N VAL A 77 -14.53 5.03 0.32
CA VAL A 77 -13.20 5.13 -0.30
C VAL A 77 -13.37 5.57 -1.76
N PRO A 78 -13.02 6.84 -2.10
CA PRO A 78 -13.04 7.31 -3.48
C PRO A 78 -12.10 6.48 -4.34
N THR A 79 -12.62 5.94 -5.44
CA THR A 79 -11.91 5.04 -6.34
C THR A 79 -12.09 5.50 -7.79
N ARG A 80 -11.02 5.88 -8.46
CA ARG A 80 -11.02 6.24 -9.89
C ARG A 80 -11.09 4.97 -10.75
N PRO A 81 -11.93 4.96 -11.80
CA PRO A 81 -12.03 3.81 -12.68
C PRO A 81 -10.73 3.65 -13.46
N ARG A 82 -10.27 2.40 -13.63
CA ARG A 82 -9.10 2.05 -14.44
C ARG A 82 -7.81 2.73 -14.00
N HIS A 83 -7.55 2.72 -12.68
CA HIS A 83 -6.41 3.41 -12.08
C HIS A 83 -5.64 2.46 -11.14
N TRP A 84 -4.37 2.17 -11.47
CA TRP A 84 -3.55 1.22 -10.68
C TRP A 84 -3.32 1.68 -9.26
N HIS A 85 -2.98 2.95 -9.05
CA HIS A 85 -2.85 3.50 -7.69
C HIS A 85 -4.06 3.23 -6.79
N ASP A 86 -5.28 3.57 -7.25
CA ASP A 86 -6.51 3.38 -6.47
C ASP A 86 -6.84 1.89 -6.29
N TYR A 87 -6.52 1.07 -7.31
CA TYR A 87 -6.60 -0.39 -7.20
C TYR A 87 -5.68 -0.93 -6.10
N PHE A 88 -4.41 -0.50 -6.05
CA PHE A 88 -3.48 -0.91 -5.00
C PHE A 88 -3.86 -0.37 -3.62
N ASN A 89 -4.42 0.84 -3.55
CA ASN A 89 -4.96 1.38 -2.31
C ASN A 89 -6.15 0.54 -1.80
N ALA A 90 -7.02 0.07 -2.70
CA ALA A 90 -8.08 -0.87 -2.34
C ALA A 90 -7.55 -2.22 -1.89
N LEU A 91 -6.51 -2.76 -2.55
CA LEU A 91 -5.82 -3.96 -2.06
C LEU A 91 -5.21 -3.75 -0.68
N ALA A 92 -4.68 -2.56 -0.38
CA ALA A 92 -4.17 -2.24 0.95
C ALA A 92 -5.29 -2.27 2.00
N TRP A 93 -6.47 -1.74 1.70
CA TRP A 93 -7.66 -1.85 2.57
C TRP A 93 -8.07 -3.31 2.81
N LEU A 94 -8.03 -4.16 1.77
CA LEU A 94 -8.42 -5.56 1.86
C LEU A 94 -7.40 -6.42 2.63
N ASN A 95 -6.11 -6.20 2.40
CA ASN A 95 -5.04 -7.02 2.97
C ASN A 95 -4.56 -6.52 4.35
N PHE A 96 -4.71 -5.23 4.63
CA PHE A 96 -4.28 -4.60 5.89
C PHE A 96 -5.38 -3.71 6.51
N PRO A 97 -6.61 -4.23 6.71
CA PRO A 97 -7.77 -3.41 7.08
C PRO A 97 -7.58 -2.64 8.37
N LYS A 98 -7.04 -3.28 9.41
CA LYS A 98 -6.80 -2.64 10.72
C LYS A 98 -5.77 -1.51 10.60
N THR A 99 -4.69 -1.74 9.86
CA THR A 99 -3.65 -0.73 9.66
C THR A 99 -4.17 0.46 8.87
N LYS A 100 -4.87 0.24 7.75
CA LYS A 100 -5.49 1.32 6.97
C LYS A 100 -6.51 2.11 7.77
N ALA A 101 -7.34 1.45 8.57
CA ALA A 101 -8.31 2.11 9.45
C ALA A 101 -7.62 3.02 10.49
N ILE A 102 -6.52 2.58 11.10
CA ILE A 102 -5.75 3.38 12.06
C ILE A 102 -5.03 4.54 11.36
N ILE A 103 -4.41 4.32 10.21
CA ILE A 103 -3.76 5.39 9.43
C ILE A 103 -4.79 6.46 9.07
N ASN A 104 -5.94 6.07 8.54
CA ASN A 104 -7.02 6.99 8.18
C ASN A 104 -7.51 7.80 9.40
N TYR A 105 -7.72 7.14 10.54
CA TYR A 105 -8.06 7.80 11.81
C TYR A 105 -7.02 8.84 12.21
N LEU A 106 -5.74 8.46 12.25
CA LEU A 106 -4.67 9.37 12.66
C LEU A 106 -4.52 10.55 11.71
N GLN A 107 -4.62 10.31 10.39
CA GLN A 107 -4.59 11.39 9.40
C GLN A 107 -5.79 12.34 9.54
N TYR A 108 -7.00 11.81 9.76
CA TYR A 108 -8.19 12.63 10.00
C TYR A 108 -8.05 13.50 11.27
N HIS A 109 -7.63 12.92 12.39
CA HIS A 109 -7.45 13.67 13.64
C HIS A 109 -6.35 14.72 13.53
N ALA A 110 -5.23 14.40 12.86
CA ALA A 110 -4.20 15.39 12.60
C ALA A 110 -4.71 16.53 11.71
N LEU A 111 -5.47 16.21 10.64
CA LEU A 111 -6.05 17.20 9.74
C LEU A 111 -7.03 18.15 10.47
N THR A 112 -7.88 17.61 11.33
CA THR A 112 -8.94 18.36 12.04
C THR A 112 -8.43 19.18 13.21
N THR A 113 -7.35 18.75 13.86
CA THR A 113 -6.73 19.48 14.98
C THR A 113 -5.73 20.55 14.53
N ARG A 114 -5.31 20.52 13.27
CA ARG A 114 -4.30 21.43 12.74
C ARG A 114 -4.83 22.87 12.62
N THR A 115 -4.09 23.83 13.17
CA THR A 115 -4.42 25.27 13.13
C THR A 115 -3.79 26.03 11.96
N ILE A 116 -2.78 25.46 11.30
CA ILE A 116 -2.10 26.01 10.13
C ILE A 116 -2.32 25.13 8.89
N LYS A 117 -1.89 25.56 7.70
CA LYS A 117 -2.07 24.75 6.47
C LYS A 117 -1.04 23.62 6.32
N GLN A 118 0.10 23.68 7.02
CA GLN A 118 1.23 22.77 6.82
C GLN A 118 1.05 21.43 7.54
N ARG A 119 1.28 20.32 6.84
CA ARG A 119 1.25 18.97 7.41
C ARG A 119 2.22 18.82 8.59
N SER A 120 1.73 18.19 9.65
CA SER A 120 2.53 17.77 10.80
C SER A 120 3.52 16.66 10.42
N PRO A 121 4.58 16.45 11.23
CA PRO A 121 5.48 15.32 11.05
C PRO A 121 4.76 13.96 11.04
N LEU A 122 3.71 13.82 11.86
CA LEU A 122 2.87 12.62 11.89
C LEU A 122 2.16 12.39 10.55
N GLU A 123 1.49 13.40 10.01
CA GLU A 123 0.84 13.31 8.69
C GLU A 123 1.83 12.90 7.62
N ASN A 124 3.01 13.54 7.59
CA ASN A 124 4.04 13.22 6.61
C ASN A 124 4.53 11.77 6.74
N MET A 125 4.79 11.29 7.95
CA MET A 125 5.22 9.91 8.20
C MET A 125 4.13 8.91 7.77
N LEU A 126 2.87 9.17 8.12
CA LEU A 126 1.75 8.29 7.77
C LEU A 126 1.53 8.25 6.26
N THR A 127 1.59 9.40 5.57
CA THR A 127 1.56 9.44 4.10
C THR A 127 2.73 8.66 3.51
N LEU A 128 3.96 8.87 3.99
CA LEU A 128 5.14 8.18 3.48
C LEU A 128 5.02 6.67 3.63
N PHE A 129 4.53 6.20 4.78
CA PHE A 129 4.31 4.78 5.01
C PHE A 129 3.16 4.23 4.15
N ASP A 130 2.03 4.93 4.03
CA ASP A 130 0.90 4.48 3.22
C ASP A 130 1.22 4.41 1.73
N GLU A 131 2.09 5.29 1.25
CA GLU A 131 2.50 5.36 -0.15
C GLU A 131 3.68 4.43 -0.48
N ASN A 132 4.72 4.44 0.35
CA ASN A 132 6.01 3.80 0.06
C ASN A 132 6.56 2.96 1.22
N GLY A 133 5.71 2.53 2.16
CA GLY A 133 6.10 1.75 3.32
C GLY A 133 6.36 0.27 3.04
N ALA A 134 7.32 -0.29 3.77
CA ALA A 134 7.54 -1.73 3.87
C ALA A 134 7.79 -2.13 5.33
N ILE A 135 7.52 -3.38 5.65
CA ILE A 135 7.78 -3.96 6.96
C ILE A 135 8.82 -5.05 6.75
N VAL A 136 9.92 -5.00 7.51
CA VAL A 136 10.96 -6.01 7.51
C VAL A 136 10.88 -6.77 8.82
N CYS A 137 10.73 -8.09 8.74
CA CYS A 137 10.65 -8.97 9.89
C CYS A 137 11.76 -10.01 9.81
N THR A 138 12.53 -10.15 10.89
CA THR A 138 13.50 -11.23 11.04
C THR A 138 13.77 -11.53 12.50
N LYS A 139 14.19 -12.76 12.80
CA LYS A 139 14.71 -13.13 14.13
C LYS A 139 16.20 -12.83 14.28
N ASP A 140 16.86 -12.44 13.20
CA ASP A 140 18.30 -12.21 13.14
C ASP A 140 18.61 -10.73 13.30
N ALA A 141 18.89 -10.31 14.54
CA ALA A 141 19.17 -8.91 14.86
C ALA A 141 20.32 -8.31 14.04
N LYS A 142 21.30 -9.14 13.64
CA LYS A 142 22.43 -8.68 12.80
C LYS A 142 21.95 -8.20 11.44
N LEU A 143 20.96 -8.87 10.83
CA LEU A 143 20.43 -8.44 9.53
C LEU A 143 19.71 -7.09 9.64
N LEU A 144 18.99 -6.85 10.75
CA LEU A 144 18.37 -5.54 11.02
C LEU A 144 19.41 -4.44 11.24
N ASP A 145 20.51 -4.73 11.94
CA ASP A 145 21.60 -3.77 12.14
C ASP A 145 22.26 -3.39 10.81
N LEU A 146 22.55 -4.38 9.95
CA LEU A 146 23.13 -4.14 8.62
C LEU A 146 22.18 -3.31 7.75
N LEU A 147 20.88 -3.60 7.79
CA LEU A 147 19.87 -2.84 7.08
C LEU A 147 19.77 -1.39 7.58
N ARG A 148 19.80 -1.15 8.91
CA ARG A 148 19.81 0.20 9.49
C ARG A 148 21.03 1.02 9.08
N ASN A 149 22.18 0.36 8.94
CA ASN A 149 23.43 1.01 8.59
C ASN A 149 23.67 1.10 7.07
N HIS A 150 22.71 0.63 6.25
CA HIS A 150 22.82 0.57 4.79
C HIS A 150 24.07 -0.21 4.31
N ASP A 151 24.48 -1.23 5.05
CA ASP A 151 25.63 -2.06 4.70
C ASP A 151 25.23 -3.13 3.67
N TRP A 152 25.04 -2.69 2.43
CA TRP A 152 24.48 -3.51 1.35
C TRP A 152 25.37 -4.66 0.94
N LEU A 153 26.69 -4.48 1.01
CA LEU A 153 27.62 -5.54 0.65
C LEU A 153 27.56 -6.66 1.68
N SER A 154 27.65 -6.36 2.97
CA SER A 154 27.54 -7.41 3.99
C SER A 154 26.13 -8.02 4.04
N LEU A 155 25.08 -7.22 3.87
CA LEU A 155 23.70 -7.71 3.91
C LEU A 155 23.39 -8.65 2.75
N PHE A 156 23.58 -8.19 1.50
CA PHE A 156 23.09 -8.90 0.31
C PHE A 156 24.13 -9.79 -0.36
N TYR A 157 25.42 -9.63 -0.05
CA TYR A 157 26.48 -10.47 -0.61
C TYR A 157 27.01 -11.46 0.44
N GLU A 158 27.55 -10.98 1.55
CA GLU A 158 28.19 -11.85 2.56
C GLU A 158 27.17 -12.68 3.37
N HIS A 159 25.96 -12.16 3.55
CA HIS A 159 24.88 -12.83 4.29
C HIS A 159 23.66 -13.18 3.43
N ALA A 160 23.84 -13.30 2.11
CA ALA A 160 22.77 -13.58 1.15
C ALA A 160 21.89 -14.78 1.54
N GLU A 161 22.51 -15.89 1.96
CA GLU A 161 21.78 -17.10 2.38
C GLU A 161 20.91 -16.84 3.63
N ARG A 162 21.43 -16.10 4.61
CA ARG A 162 20.68 -15.73 5.82
C ARG A 162 19.52 -14.81 5.49
N VAL A 163 19.73 -13.85 4.58
CA VAL A 163 18.66 -12.98 4.09
C VAL A 163 17.54 -13.82 3.48
N GLN A 164 17.87 -14.75 2.58
CA GLN A 164 16.88 -15.62 1.93
C GLN A 164 16.09 -16.48 2.93
N GLN A 165 16.74 -16.95 4.00
CA GLN A 165 16.11 -17.84 5.00
C GLN A 165 15.33 -17.10 6.09
N ALA A 166 15.79 -15.92 6.50
CA ALA A 166 15.34 -15.30 7.74
C ALA A 166 14.79 -13.88 7.59
N LEU A 167 15.01 -13.19 6.47
CA LEU A 167 14.56 -11.81 6.28
C LEU A 167 13.31 -11.78 5.39
N GLN A 168 12.18 -11.41 5.99
CA GLN A 168 10.91 -11.25 5.30
C GLN A 168 10.63 -9.77 5.09
N VAL A 169 10.22 -9.40 3.88
CA VAL A 169 9.79 -8.04 3.56
C VAL A 169 8.35 -8.08 3.08
N THR A 170 7.48 -7.37 3.77
CA THR A 170 6.08 -7.17 3.38
C THR A 170 5.91 -5.74 2.89
N ILE A 171 5.48 -5.57 1.65
CA ILE A 171 5.17 -4.24 1.11
C ILE A 171 3.78 -3.82 1.57
N PHE A 172 3.70 -2.59 2.08
CA PHE A 172 2.45 -1.96 2.48
C PHE A 172 2.07 -0.83 1.51
N GLY A 173 3.08 -0.02 1.13
CA GLY A 173 2.91 1.17 0.33
C GLY A 173 2.23 0.91 -1.01
N HIS A 174 1.06 1.50 -1.24
CA HIS A 174 0.29 1.23 -2.46
C HIS A 174 0.92 1.86 -3.71
N SER A 175 1.54 3.03 -3.61
CA SER A 175 2.38 3.58 -4.68
C SER A 175 3.63 2.73 -4.95
N LEU A 176 4.19 2.06 -3.93
CA LEU A 176 5.31 1.15 -4.15
C LEU A 176 4.90 -0.09 -4.94
N HIS A 177 3.71 -0.63 -4.69
CA HIS A 177 3.14 -1.69 -5.53
C HIS A 177 2.92 -1.23 -6.98
N GLU A 178 2.43 -0.01 -7.18
CA GLU A 178 2.29 0.55 -8.53
C GLU A 178 3.64 0.64 -9.26
N LYS A 179 4.68 1.15 -8.58
CA LYS A 179 6.05 1.16 -9.12
C LYS A 179 6.56 -0.25 -9.43
N ALA A 180 6.16 -1.26 -8.64
CA ALA A 180 6.55 -2.65 -8.85
C ALA A 180 5.96 -3.29 -10.13
N LEU A 181 5.00 -2.63 -10.81
CA LEU A 181 4.54 -3.04 -12.15
C LEU A 181 5.64 -2.89 -13.21
N SER A 182 6.60 -2.00 -12.98
CA SER A 182 7.75 -1.69 -13.84
C SER A 182 8.93 -1.19 -13.00
N PRO A 183 9.60 -2.09 -12.26
CA PRO A 183 10.64 -1.71 -11.32
C PRO A 183 11.85 -1.07 -12.04
N TYR A 184 12.49 -0.14 -11.36
CA TYR A 184 13.65 0.59 -11.88
C TYR A 184 14.77 0.71 -10.83
N LEU A 185 16.00 0.94 -11.29
CA LEU A 185 17.14 1.17 -10.40
C LEU A 185 16.93 2.45 -9.57
N GLY A 186 17.03 2.32 -8.24
CA GLY A 186 16.77 3.43 -7.31
C GLY A 186 15.36 3.44 -6.70
N MET A 187 14.51 2.48 -7.06
CA MET A 187 13.27 2.22 -6.32
C MET A 187 13.60 1.86 -4.86
N THR A 188 13.03 2.62 -3.92
CA THR A 188 13.29 2.49 -2.48
C THR A 188 11.97 2.50 -1.69
N ALA A 189 12.03 1.98 -0.46
CA ALA A 189 10.93 1.92 0.48
C ALA A 189 11.32 2.55 1.81
N HIS A 190 10.33 3.04 2.57
CA HIS A 190 10.50 3.43 3.96
C HIS A 190 10.18 2.22 4.84
N CYS A 191 11.20 1.64 5.46
CA CYS A 191 11.06 0.38 6.18
C CYS A 191 10.79 0.59 7.67
N LEU A 192 9.78 -0.11 8.18
CA LEU A 192 9.65 -0.45 9.60
C LEU A 192 10.45 -1.75 9.84
N LEU A 193 11.29 -1.78 10.86
CA LEU A 193 12.25 -2.87 11.15
C LEU A 193 11.94 -3.57 12.48
#